data_AF-A0A4R3VVC6-F1
#
_entry.id   AF-A0A4R3VVC6-F1
#
_cell.length_a   1.000
_cell.length_b   1.000
_cell.length_c   1.000
_cell.angle_alpha   90.00
_cell.angle_beta   90.00
_cell.angle_gamma   90.00
#
_symmetry.space_group_name_H-M   'P 1'
#
loop_
_entity.id
_entity.type
_entity.pdbx_description
1 polymer ?
#
loop_
_entity_poly.entity_id
_entity_poly.type
_entity_poly.pdbx_seq_one_letter_code
_entity_poly.pdbx_strand_id
1 'polypeptide(L)'
;MREVVIKNFPAAPGIPANHDLYVKNIDDVYVTDAYHSLSIERYRVTPELIAKVSSGEWNAKENEEDRKQRDAMAARGYYQAFLSVKESIRAVLQGKSAGIQADMDHSKWYRELFDPSVTAGILKASDLAGYRNHQVYIGNSKHVPLSVDAMRDAIPILFEMLEEEPEGSVRAVLGHFIFVFIHPYMDGNGRIGRFLMNAMLASGGYPWTVIPVERRDEFMQALEKASVDQDIAPFAAFVGYLVNEGMKGKAVAVLPA
;
A
#
# COMPACT_ATOMS: atom_id res chain seq x y z
N MET A 1 11.19 -14.80 -11.36
CA MET A 1 11.21 -13.45 -10.76
C MET A 1 11.89 -13.41 -9.40
N ARG A 2 11.68 -14.39 -8.51
CA ARG A 2 12.30 -14.48 -7.17
C ARG A 2 13.79 -14.12 -7.09
N GLU A 3 14.66 -14.83 -7.82
CA GLU A 3 16.11 -14.59 -7.79
C GLU A 3 16.53 -13.18 -8.25
N VAL A 4 15.74 -12.58 -9.17
CA VAL A 4 15.96 -11.20 -9.61
C VAL A 4 15.67 -10.23 -8.47
N VAL A 5 14.63 -10.47 -7.67
CA VAL A 5 14.34 -9.64 -6.50
C VAL A 5 15.47 -9.73 -5.49
N ILE A 6 15.87 -10.96 -5.11
CA ILE A 6 16.95 -11.18 -4.12
C ILE A 6 18.23 -10.45 -4.53
N LYS A 7 18.61 -10.51 -5.81
CA LYS A 7 19.82 -9.84 -6.32
C LYS A 7 19.76 -8.31 -6.25
N ASN A 8 18.57 -7.71 -6.28
CA ASN A 8 18.36 -6.25 -6.33
C ASN A 8 17.92 -5.64 -4.99
N PHE A 9 17.84 -6.43 -3.92
CA PHE A 9 17.35 -5.99 -2.62
C PHE A 9 18.43 -6.12 -1.54
N PRO A 10 18.48 -5.21 -0.54
CA PRO A 10 19.34 -5.41 0.62
C PRO A 10 18.94 -6.65 1.41
N ALA A 11 19.93 -7.28 2.08
CA ALA A 11 19.68 -8.40 2.98
C ALA A 11 18.72 -7.99 4.11
N ALA A 12 17.87 -8.93 4.52
CA ALA A 12 16.89 -8.69 5.57
C ALA A 12 17.60 -8.40 6.90
N PRO A 13 17.24 -7.30 7.61
CA PRO A 13 17.80 -7.00 8.92
C PRO A 13 17.31 -7.99 10.00
N GLY A 14 16.22 -8.71 9.74
CA GLY A 14 15.57 -9.59 10.72
C GLY A 14 14.57 -8.82 11.60
N ILE A 15 13.63 -9.55 12.19
CA ILE A 15 12.59 -8.95 13.04
C ILE A 15 13.25 -8.21 14.22
N PRO A 16 12.97 -6.91 14.40
CA PRO A 16 13.60 -6.12 15.46
C PRO A 16 13.13 -6.57 16.84
N ALA A 17 14.02 -6.61 17.84
CA ALA A 17 13.63 -6.99 19.20
C ALA A 17 12.65 -6.00 19.87
N ASN A 18 12.72 -4.71 19.49
CA ASN A 18 11.84 -3.67 20.04
C ASN A 18 10.70 -3.37 19.05
N HIS A 19 9.61 -4.14 19.15
CA HIS A 19 8.43 -3.97 18.29
C HIS A 19 7.78 -2.60 18.48
N ASP A 20 7.74 -2.06 19.70
CA ASP A 20 7.12 -0.77 19.96
C ASP A 20 7.89 0.38 19.31
N LEU A 21 9.23 0.31 19.28
CA LEU A 21 10.04 1.27 18.53
C LEU A 21 9.79 1.15 17.02
N TYR A 22 9.68 -0.06 16.50
CA TYR A 22 9.37 -0.26 15.08
C TYR A 22 8.00 0.36 14.71
N VAL A 23 6.98 0.11 15.52
CA VAL A 23 5.64 0.67 15.30
C VAL A 23 5.62 2.18 15.50
N LYS A 24 6.36 2.71 16.48
CA LYS A 24 6.52 4.16 16.64
C LYS A 24 7.15 4.78 15.39
N ASN A 25 8.18 4.16 14.82
CA ASN A 25 8.79 4.67 13.58
C ASN A 25 7.80 4.68 12.40
N ILE A 26 6.86 3.73 12.35
CA ILE A 26 5.75 3.76 11.38
C ILE A 26 4.86 4.98 11.61
N ASP A 27 4.50 5.27 12.86
CA ASP A 27 3.68 6.44 13.20
C ASP A 27 4.40 7.76 12.85
N ASP A 28 5.70 7.85 13.12
CA ASP A 28 6.52 9.05 12.86
C ASP A 28 6.62 9.37 11.34
N VAL A 29 6.44 8.39 10.45
CA VAL A 29 6.46 8.58 8.98
C VAL A 29 5.09 8.74 8.34
N TYR A 30 4.00 8.65 9.12
CA TYR A 30 2.63 8.58 8.59
C TYR A 30 2.28 9.77 7.67
N VAL A 31 2.58 11.00 8.08
CA VAL A 31 2.21 12.21 7.29
C VAL A 31 2.90 12.18 5.92
N THR A 32 4.18 11.80 5.89
CA THR A 32 4.97 11.62 4.67
C THR A 32 4.40 10.51 3.79
N ASP A 33 4.10 9.35 4.38
CA ASP A 33 3.50 8.22 3.67
C ASP A 33 2.16 8.59 3.02
N ALA A 34 1.24 9.15 3.80
CA ALA A 34 -0.08 9.56 3.33
C ALA A 34 0.02 10.61 2.22
N TYR A 35 0.89 11.62 2.37
CA TYR A 35 1.07 12.66 1.36
C TYR A 35 1.49 12.06 0.02
N HIS A 36 2.56 11.27 -0.01
CA HIS A 36 3.07 10.72 -1.25
C HIS A 36 2.13 9.67 -1.84
N SER A 37 1.59 8.78 -0.99
CA SER A 37 0.68 7.71 -1.43
C SER A 37 -0.60 8.27 -2.04
N LEU A 38 -1.21 9.30 -1.45
CA LEU A 38 -2.41 9.94 -2.01
C LEU A 38 -2.09 10.78 -3.25
N SER A 39 -0.96 11.49 -3.25
CA SER A 39 -0.56 12.32 -4.39
C SER A 39 -0.22 11.49 -5.64
N ILE A 40 0.33 10.27 -5.47
CA ILE A 40 0.53 9.31 -6.58
C ILE A 40 -0.79 8.98 -7.30
N GLU A 41 -1.88 8.88 -6.54
CA GLU A 41 -3.25 8.66 -7.03
C GLU A 41 -3.95 9.96 -7.47
N ARG A 42 -3.20 11.08 -7.53
CA ARG A 42 -3.65 12.41 -7.97
C ARG A 42 -4.68 13.08 -7.07
N TYR A 43 -4.77 12.68 -5.80
CA TYR A 43 -5.47 13.49 -4.80
C TYR A 43 -4.69 14.78 -4.52
N ARG A 44 -5.41 15.87 -4.23
CA ARG A 44 -4.81 17.17 -3.89
C ARG A 44 -4.81 17.33 -2.37
N VAL A 45 -3.83 16.71 -1.72
CA VAL A 45 -3.67 16.75 -0.26
C VAL A 45 -2.47 17.59 0.14
N THR A 46 -2.55 18.22 1.31
CA THR A 46 -1.43 18.92 1.94
C THR A 46 -1.04 18.23 3.25
N PRO A 47 0.20 18.41 3.75
CA PRO A 47 0.60 17.87 5.05
C PRO A 47 -0.31 18.33 6.19
N GLU A 48 -0.79 19.58 6.14
CA GLU A 48 -1.70 20.16 7.16
C GLU A 48 -3.06 19.47 7.15
N LEU A 49 -3.62 19.20 5.97
CA LEU A 49 -4.87 18.46 5.84
C LEU A 49 -4.72 17.04 6.41
N ILE A 50 -3.64 16.35 6.06
CA ILE A 50 -3.35 15.00 6.55
C ILE A 50 -3.21 15.00 8.08
N ALA A 51 -2.45 15.95 8.62
CA ALA A 51 -2.27 16.12 10.06
C ALA A 51 -3.62 16.36 10.77
N LYS A 52 -4.41 17.32 10.29
CA LYS A 52 -5.76 17.65 10.82
C LYS A 52 -6.70 16.45 10.83
N VAL A 53 -6.66 15.65 9.76
CA VAL A 53 -7.51 14.46 9.63
C VAL A 53 -7.07 13.33 10.56
N SER A 54 -5.76 13.16 10.76
CA SER A 54 -5.22 12.14 11.66
C SER A 54 -5.35 12.48 13.15
N SER A 55 -5.33 13.77 13.52
CA SER A 55 -5.53 14.23 14.91
C SER A 55 -6.98 14.11 15.39
N GLY A 56 -7.94 13.91 14.47
CA GLY A 56 -9.37 13.86 14.79
C GLY A 56 -10.05 15.22 14.85
N GLU A 57 -9.34 16.31 14.53
CA GLU A 57 -9.89 17.67 14.44
C GLU A 57 -10.78 17.89 13.21
N TRP A 58 -10.70 16.98 12.24
CA TRP A 58 -11.57 17.01 11.07
C TRP A 58 -12.98 16.48 11.41
N ASN A 59 -14.02 17.31 11.23
CA ASN A 59 -15.41 16.98 11.56
C ASN A 59 -16.35 17.11 10.35
N ALA A 60 -16.63 15.96 9.69
CA ALA A 60 -17.57 15.88 8.56
C ALA A 60 -19.04 16.15 8.94
N LYS A 61 -19.40 16.07 10.23
CA LYS A 61 -20.79 16.18 10.68
C LYS A 61 -21.27 17.62 10.81
N GLU A 62 -20.35 18.55 11.07
CA GLU A 62 -20.68 19.94 11.39
C GLU A 62 -20.21 20.94 10.32
N ASN A 63 -19.34 20.51 9.38
CA ASN A 63 -18.82 21.37 8.33
C ASN A 63 -19.16 20.82 6.92
N GLU A 64 -20.12 21.47 6.24
CA GLU A 64 -20.51 21.12 4.86
C GLU A 64 -19.36 21.26 3.85
N GLU A 65 -18.41 22.14 4.12
CA GLU A 65 -17.24 22.38 3.27
C GLU A 65 -16.24 21.22 3.38
N ASP A 66 -16.05 20.68 4.59
CA ASP A 66 -15.24 19.46 4.83
C ASP A 66 -15.92 18.20 4.26
N ARG A 67 -17.26 18.13 4.27
CA ARG A 67 -18.04 16.98 3.76
C ARG A 67 -17.92 16.76 2.24
N LYS A 68 -17.64 17.81 1.47
CA LYS A 68 -17.59 17.77 -0.01
C LYS A 68 -16.18 17.65 -0.57
N GLN A 69 -15.15 17.62 0.28
CA GLN A 69 -13.77 17.51 -0.16
C GLN A 69 -13.39 16.04 -0.34
N ARG A 70 -13.49 15.54 -1.58
CA ARG A 70 -13.01 14.21 -2.00
C ARG A 70 -11.61 13.90 -1.46
N ASP A 71 -10.72 14.89 -1.46
CA ASP A 71 -9.34 14.77 -0.97
C ASP A 71 -9.28 14.56 0.56
N ALA A 72 -10.12 15.24 1.33
CA ALA A 72 -10.21 15.05 2.79
C ALA A 72 -10.76 13.67 3.15
N MET A 73 -11.77 13.18 2.42
CA MET A 73 -12.31 11.83 2.60
C MET A 73 -11.25 10.77 2.30
N ALA A 74 -10.46 10.97 1.23
CA ALA A 74 -9.37 10.08 0.87
C ALA A 74 -8.26 10.08 1.94
N ALA A 75 -7.89 11.25 2.46
CA ALA A 75 -6.95 11.36 3.57
C ALA A 75 -7.46 10.65 4.83
N ARG A 76 -8.76 10.77 5.14
CA ARG A 76 -9.36 10.14 6.32
C ARG A 76 -9.41 8.63 6.19
N GLY A 77 -9.83 8.12 5.04
CA GLY A 77 -9.89 6.69 4.80
C GLY A 77 -8.49 6.09 4.77
N TYR A 78 -7.52 6.81 4.20
CA TYR A 78 -6.12 6.39 4.23
C TYR A 78 -5.60 6.25 5.66
N TYR A 79 -5.93 7.20 6.55
CA TYR A 79 -5.58 7.10 7.97
C TYR A 79 -6.19 5.86 8.63
N GLN A 80 -7.49 5.61 8.41
CA GLN A 80 -8.17 4.45 8.99
C GLN A 80 -7.58 3.12 8.50
N ALA A 81 -7.30 3.03 7.19
CA ALA A 81 -6.64 1.88 6.60
C ALA A 81 -5.22 1.70 7.15
N PHE A 82 -4.45 2.79 7.28
CA PHE A 82 -3.12 2.78 7.88
C PHE A 82 -3.12 2.24 9.31
N LEU A 83 -4.07 2.67 10.16
CA LEU A 83 -4.23 2.12 11.50
C LEU A 83 -4.51 0.61 11.46
N SER A 84 -5.38 0.15 10.56
CA SER A 84 -5.66 -1.28 10.42
C SER A 84 -4.46 -2.08 9.92
N VAL A 85 -3.64 -1.53 9.02
CA VAL A 85 -2.41 -2.17 8.54
C VAL A 85 -1.36 -2.23 9.65
N LYS A 86 -1.28 -1.20 10.50
CA LYS A 86 -0.38 -1.17 11.65
C LYS A 86 -0.70 -2.30 12.64
N GLU A 87 -1.98 -2.61 12.85
CA GLU A 87 -2.38 -3.77 13.66
C GLU A 87 -1.95 -5.10 13.02
N SER A 88 -2.12 -5.26 11.71
CA SER A 88 -1.62 -6.44 10.98
C SER A 88 -0.09 -6.57 11.11
N ILE A 89 0.65 -5.46 10.98
CA ILE A 89 2.11 -5.43 11.17
C ILE A 89 2.51 -5.80 12.60
N ARG A 90 1.83 -5.28 13.63
CA ARG A 90 2.06 -5.69 15.02
C ARG A 90 1.93 -7.21 15.17
N ALA A 91 0.90 -7.80 14.56
CA ALA A 91 0.68 -9.22 14.55
C ALA A 91 1.83 -10.00 13.87
N VAL A 92 2.33 -9.50 12.74
CA VAL A 92 3.47 -10.09 12.01
C VAL A 92 4.76 -10.02 12.83
N LEU A 93 5.05 -8.88 13.45
CA LEU A 93 6.22 -8.73 14.34
C LEU A 93 6.14 -9.70 15.53
N GLN A 94 4.94 -10.02 16.00
CA GLN A 94 4.69 -11.01 17.05
C GLN A 94 4.75 -12.48 16.57
N GLY A 95 5.17 -12.72 15.32
CA GLY A 95 5.44 -14.06 14.79
C GLY A 95 4.29 -14.70 14.01
N LYS A 96 3.22 -13.97 13.71
CA LYS A 96 2.18 -14.47 12.80
C LYS A 96 2.67 -14.43 11.34
N SER A 97 2.19 -15.37 10.53
CA SER A 97 2.49 -15.40 9.08
C SER A 97 1.99 -14.13 8.40
N ALA A 98 2.89 -13.44 7.69
CA ALA A 98 2.55 -12.21 6.97
C ALA A 98 1.55 -12.46 5.85
N GLY A 99 1.72 -13.53 5.07
CA GLY A 99 0.79 -13.92 4.00
C GLY A 99 -0.63 -14.13 4.54
N ILE A 100 -0.79 -14.94 5.59
CA ILE A 100 -2.09 -15.20 6.23
C ILE A 100 -2.70 -13.93 6.81
N GLN A 101 -1.92 -13.11 7.53
CA GLN A 101 -2.47 -11.87 8.10
C GLN A 101 -2.94 -10.91 6.99
N ALA A 102 -2.17 -10.77 5.92
CA ALA A 102 -2.55 -9.91 4.81
C ALA A 102 -3.79 -10.44 4.07
N ASP A 103 -3.92 -11.75 3.87
CA ASP A 103 -5.11 -12.39 3.27
C ASP A 103 -6.38 -12.08 4.07
N MET A 104 -6.31 -12.26 5.39
CA MET A 104 -7.44 -11.96 6.28
C MET A 104 -7.82 -10.48 6.29
N ASP A 105 -6.82 -9.59 6.26
CA ASP A 105 -7.04 -8.18 6.60
C ASP A 105 -7.17 -7.26 5.38
N HIS A 106 -6.72 -7.64 4.18
CA HIS A 106 -6.72 -6.72 3.02
C HIS A 106 -8.13 -6.25 2.63
N SER A 107 -9.16 -7.07 2.89
CA SER A 107 -10.57 -6.67 2.70
C SER A 107 -11.02 -5.62 3.69
N LYS A 108 -10.53 -5.68 4.93
CA LYS A 108 -10.75 -4.66 5.95
C LYS A 108 -10.02 -3.37 5.59
N TRP A 109 -8.74 -3.44 5.20
CA TRP A 109 -7.97 -2.26 4.76
C TRP A 109 -8.70 -1.51 3.64
N TYR A 110 -9.25 -2.25 2.67
CA TYR A 110 -10.05 -1.68 1.59
C TYR A 110 -11.32 -0.99 2.09
N ARG A 111 -12.07 -1.63 3.00
CA ARG A 111 -13.26 -1.00 3.59
C ARG A 111 -12.92 0.29 4.34
N GLU A 112 -11.91 0.26 5.20
CA GLU A 112 -11.44 1.44 5.94
C GLU A 112 -11.00 2.58 5.00
N LEU A 113 -10.39 2.24 3.86
CA LEU A 113 -9.93 3.23 2.87
C LEU A 113 -11.08 4.07 2.28
N PHE A 114 -12.28 3.53 2.24
CA PHE A 114 -13.44 4.15 1.60
C PHE A 114 -14.65 4.39 2.52
N ASP A 115 -14.61 3.89 3.76
CA ASP A 115 -15.68 4.07 4.75
C ASP A 115 -16.07 5.54 4.97
N PRO A 116 -15.13 6.51 4.98
CA PRO A 116 -15.50 7.92 5.05
C PRO A 116 -16.36 8.33 3.86
N SER A 117 -15.99 7.92 2.64
CA SER A 117 -16.77 8.22 1.43
C SER A 117 -18.17 7.60 1.47
N VAL A 118 -18.34 6.44 2.11
CA VAL A 118 -19.67 5.85 2.36
C VAL A 118 -20.46 6.67 3.37
N THR A 119 -19.82 7.05 4.49
CA THR A 119 -20.43 7.87 5.54
C THR A 119 -20.89 9.23 5.03
N ALA A 120 -20.15 9.83 4.09
CA ALA A 120 -20.52 11.08 3.43
C ALA A 120 -21.56 10.92 2.30
N GLY A 121 -21.99 9.70 1.99
CA GLY A 121 -22.95 9.41 0.91
C GLY A 121 -22.39 9.54 -0.50
N ILE A 122 -21.06 9.59 -0.66
CA ILE A 122 -20.38 9.63 -1.96
C ILE A 122 -20.36 8.23 -2.61
N LEU A 123 -20.18 7.19 -1.78
CA LEU A 123 -20.23 5.80 -2.17
C LEU A 123 -21.36 5.08 -1.43
N LYS A 124 -21.84 3.97 -1.96
CA LYS A 124 -22.75 3.07 -1.25
C LYS A 124 -21.93 2.00 -0.52
N ALA A 125 -22.42 1.52 0.60
CA ALA A 125 -21.78 0.41 1.31
C ALA A 125 -21.64 -0.85 0.44
N SER A 126 -22.59 -1.07 -0.49
CA SER A 126 -22.53 -2.15 -1.47
C SER A 126 -21.36 -2.05 -2.44
N ASP A 127 -20.81 -0.85 -2.65
CA ASP A 127 -19.69 -0.63 -3.56
C ASP A 127 -18.38 -1.16 -2.97
N LEU A 128 -18.34 -1.39 -1.64
CA LEU A 128 -17.18 -1.94 -0.92
C LEU A 128 -17.30 -3.46 -0.66
N ALA A 129 -18.34 -4.11 -1.19
CA ALA A 129 -18.61 -5.51 -0.96
C ALA A 129 -17.74 -6.41 -1.85
N GLY A 130 -16.69 -6.99 -1.26
CA GLY A 130 -15.83 -7.98 -1.91
C GLY A 130 -14.98 -7.38 -3.05
N TYR A 131 -14.59 -8.24 -3.98
CA TYR A 131 -13.84 -7.85 -5.18
C TYR A 131 -14.76 -7.28 -6.26
N ARG A 132 -14.16 -6.61 -7.25
CA ARG A 132 -14.89 -6.05 -8.37
C ARG A 132 -15.67 -7.13 -9.13
N ASN A 133 -16.88 -6.78 -9.56
CA ASN A 133 -17.75 -7.64 -10.37
C ASN A 133 -17.80 -7.22 -11.85
N HIS A 134 -16.99 -6.23 -12.23
CA HIS A 134 -16.89 -5.72 -13.59
C HIS A 134 -15.43 -5.60 -14.01
N GLN A 135 -15.19 -5.59 -15.32
CA GLN A 135 -13.85 -5.36 -15.84
C GLN A 135 -13.44 -3.90 -15.67
N VAL A 136 -12.16 -3.69 -15.34
CA VAL A 136 -11.55 -2.37 -15.16
C VAL A 136 -10.31 -2.25 -16.04
N TYR A 137 -9.91 -1.00 -16.31
CA TYR A 137 -8.74 -0.68 -17.12
C TYR A 137 -7.89 0.36 -16.39
N ILE A 138 -6.57 0.21 -16.47
CA ILE A 138 -5.63 1.12 -15.83
C ILE A 138 -5.29 2.23 -16.82
N GLY A 139 -5.59 3.48 -16.45
CA GLY A 139 -5.25 4.63 -17.28
C GLY A 139 -3.74 4.74 -17.50
N ASN A 140 -3.32 4.98 -18.74
CA ASN A 140 -1.92 5.09 -19.18
C ASN A 140 -1.06 3.83 -18.98
N SER A 141 -1.68 2.64 -18.92
CA SER A 141 -0.98 1.37 -18.96
C SER A 141 -1.45 0.54 -20.16
N LYS A 142 -0.54 -0.23 -20.77
CA LYS A 142 -0.88 -1.26 -21.75
C LYS A 142 -1.36 -2.55 -21.10
N HIS A 143 -1.13 -2.69 -19.79
CA HIS A 143 -1.64 -3.81 -19.02
C HIS A 143 -3.16 -3.72 -18.88
N VAL A 144 -3.83 -4.83 -19.15
CA VAL A 144 -5.25 -5.00 -18.88
C VAL A 144 -5.36 -5.95 -17.69
N PRO A 145 -5.92 -5.51 -16.55
CA PRO A 145 -6.16 -6.40 -15.41
C PRO A 145 -6.89 -7.68 -15.80
N LEU A 146 -6.67 -8.74 -15.02
CA LEU A 146 -7.30 -10.04 -15.26
C LEU A 146 -8.82 -9.93 -15.40
N SER A 147 -9.46 -10.86 -16.12
CA SER A 147 -10.92 -10.94 -16.10
C SER A 147 -11.42 -11.16 -14.66
N VAL A 148 -12.71 -10.89 -14.42
CA VAL A 148 -13.31 -11.08 -13.09
C VAL A 148 -13.14 -12.53 -12.61
N ASP A 149 -13.32 -13.51 -13.49
CA ASP A 149 -13.18 -14.93 -13.13
C ASP A 149 -11.72 -15.28 -12.81
N ALA A 150 -10.78 -14.90 -13.68
CA ALA A 150 -9.36 -15.16 -13.45
C ALA A 150 -8.82 -14.43 -12.20
N MET A 151 -9.37 -13.25 -11.88
CA MET A 151 -9.02 -12.52 -10.66
C MET A 151 -9.50 -13.25 -9.40
N ARG A 152 -10.70 -13.85 -9.42
CA ARG A 152 -11.21 -14.65 -8.29
C ARG A 152 -10.36 -15.89 -8.04
N ASP A 153 -9.80 -16.47 -9.09
CA ASP A 153 -8.87 -17.60 -8.98
C ASP A 153 -7.47 -17.15 -8.54
N ALA A 154 -6.98 -16.01 -9.03
CA ALA A 154 -5.61 -15.57 -8.82
C ALA A 154 -5.34 -14.97 -7.43
N ILE A 155 -6.32 -14.32 -6.79
CA ILE A 155 -6.09 -13.69 -5.48
C ILE A 155 -5.78 -14.71 -4.36
N PRO A 156 -6.54 -15.81 -4.20
CA PRO A 156 -6.18 -16.84 -3.22
C PRO A 156 -4.77 -17.39 -3.44
N ILE A 157 -4.41 -17.68 -4.69
CA ILE A 157 -3.08 -18.19 -5.06
C ILE A 157 -1.97 -17.17 -4.72
N LEU A 158 -2.21 -15.88 -4.93
CA LEU A 158 -1.26 -14.85 -4.51
C LEU A 158 -0.96 -14.95 -3.01
N PHE A 159 -1.99 -15.08 -2.16
CA PHE A 159 -1.79 -15.13 -0.72
C PHE A 159 -1.19 -16.45 -0.23
N GLU A 160 -1.53 -17.58 -0.86
CA GLU A 160 -0.84 -18.87 -0.65
C GLU A 160 0.66 -18.74 -0.94
N MET A 161 1.03 -18.14 -2.08
CA MET A 161 2.43 -17.90 -2.42
C MET A 161 3.14 -16.95 -1.43
N LEU A 162 2.44 -15.97 -0.87
CA LEU A 162 2.99 -15.07 0.14
C LEU A 162 3.19 -15.75 1.49
N GLU A 163 2.34 -16.73 1.83
CA GLU A 163 2.51 -17.57 3.01
C GLU A 163 3.76 -18.46 2.88
N GLU A 164 3.94 -19.08 1.72
CA GLU A 164 5.03 -20.02 1.46
C GLU A 164 6.40 -19.37 1.23
N GLU A 165 6.45 -18.12 0.74
CA GLU A 165 7.73 -17.46 0.43
C GLU A 165 8.50 -17.09 1.72
N PRO A 166 9.73 -17.60 1.94
CA PRO A 166 10.50 -17.26 3.13
C PRO A 166 11.12 -15.85 3.11
N GLU A 167 11.42 -15.29 1.93
CA GLU A 167 12.15 -14.02 1.82
C GLU A 167 11.20 -12.81 1.89
N GLY A 168 11.35 -11.98 2.94
CA GLY A 168 10.51 -10.78 3.11
C GLY A 168 10.63 -9.77 1.96
N SER A 169 11.80 -9.68 1.32
CA SER A 169 12.00 -8.84 0.13
C SER A 169 11.20 -9.33 -1.09
N VAL A 170 11.17 -10.65 -1.29
CA VAL A 170 10.40 -11.29 -2.36
C VAL A 170 8.90 -11.11 -2.10
N ARG A 171 8.44 -11.36 -0.87
CA ARG A 171 7.04 -11.07 -0.49
C ARG A 171 6.67 -9.61 -0.78
N ALA A 172 7.53 -8.66 -0.42
CA ALA A 172 7.24 -7.24 -0.60
C ALA A 172 7.13 -6.84 -2.07
N VAL A 173 8.12 -7.21 -2.88
CA VAL A 173 8.15 -6.81 -4.30
C VAL A 173 7.11 -7.57 -5.11
N LEU A 174 7.05 -8.90 -5.00
CA LEU A 174 6.11 -9.70 -5.79
C LEU A 174 4.69 -9.59 -5.26
N GLY A 175 4.49 -9.52 -3.94
CA GLY A 175 3.18 -9.29 -3.34
C GLY A 175 2.56 -7.97 -3.81
N HIS A 176 3.32 -6.88 -3.76
CA HIS A 176 2.87 -5.60 -4.32
C HIS A 176 2.54 -5.74 -5.82
N PHE A 177 3.52 -6.18 -6.62
CA PHE A 177 3.40 -6.19 -8.08
C PHE A 177 2.23 -7.06 -8.54
N ILE A 178 2.12 -8.29 -8.06
CA ILE A 178 1.09 -9.24 -8.47
C ILE A 178 -0.29 -8.76 -8.00
N PHE A 179 -0.40 -8.20 -6.79
CA PHE A 179 -1.67 -7.64 -6.31
C PHE A 179 -2.20 -6.53 -7.23
N VAL A 180 -1.34 -5.57 -7.61
CA VAL A 180 -1.75 -4.46 -8.48
C VAL A 180 -1.94 -4.90 -9.94
N PHE A 181 -1.25 -5.96 -10.37
CA PHE A 181 -1.43 -6.61 -11.68
C PHE A 181 -2.80 -7.30 -11.77
N ILE A 182 -3.22 -8.03 -10.73
CA ILE A 182 -4.54 -8.67 -10.65
C ILE A 182 -5.65 -7.60 -10.56
N HIS A 183 -5.39 -6.54 -9.78
CA HIS A 183 -6.28 -5.39 -9.61
C HIS A 183 -7.67 -5.78 -9.06
N PRO A 184 -7.76 -6.35 -7.85
CA PRO A 184 -8.99 -6.99 -7.37
C PRO A 184 -10.14 -6.04 -7.01
N TYR A 185 -9.87 -4.77 -6.76
CA TYR A 185 -10.89 -3.79 -6.36
C TYR A 185 -11.26 -2.82 -7.47
N MET A 186 -12.40 -2.14 -7.31
CA MET A 186 -12.87 -1.10 -8.24
C MET A 186 -11.96 0.14 -8.25
N ASP A 187 -11.38 0.50 -7.10
CA ASP A 187 -10.41 1.58 -6.90
C ASP A 187 -9.54 1.24 -5.67
N GLY A 188 -8.46 1.97 -5.43
CA GLY A 188 -7.62 1.85 -4.23
C GLY A 188 -6.53 0.78 -4.34
N ASN A 189 -6.45 0.04 -5.45
CA ASN A 189 -5.47 -1.04 -5.63
C ASN A 189 -4.01 -0.57 -5.43
N GLY A 190 -3.64 0.62 -5.90
CA GLY A 190 -2.31 1.19 -5.69
C GLY A 190 -2.01 1.45 -4.20
N ARG A 191 -2.98 1.99 -3.45
CA ARG A 191 -2.86 2.29 -2.02
C ARG A 191 -2.78 1.00 -1.18
N ILE A 192 -3.67 0.04 -1.45
CA ILE A 192 -3.63 -1.27 -0.80
C ILE A 192 -2.36 -2.04 -1.17
N GLY A 193 -1.90 -1.96 -2.43
CA GLY A 193 -0.64 -2.58 -2.86
C GLY A 193 0.57 -2.04 -2.09
N ARG A 194 0.64 -0.72 -1.85
CA ARG A 194 1.70 -0.10 -1.02
C ARG A 194 1.61 -0.49 0.46
N PHE A 195 0.40 -0.65 1.01
CA PHE A 195 0.23 -1.21 2.35
C PHE A 195 0.66 -2.68 2.44
N LEU A 196 0.28 -3.49 1.44
CA LEU A 196 0.72 -4.88 1.35
C LEU A 196 2.24 -4.98 1.24
N MET A 197 2.87 -4.14 0.41
CA MET A 197 4.33 -4.03 0.31
C MET A 197 4.95 -3.82 1.69
N ASN A 198 4.45 -2.84 2.45
CA ASN A 198 5.00 -2.50 3.76
C ASN A 198 4.74 -3.59 4.83
N ALA A 199 3.57 -4.25 4.79
CA ALA A 199 3.31 -5.40 5.66
C ALA A 199 4.28 -6.56 5.39
N MET A 200 4.61 -6.80 4.11
CA MET A 200 5.59 -7.81 3.73
C MET A 200 7.03 -7.39 4.06
N LEU A 201 7.38 -6.10 3.93
CA LEU A 201 8.67 -5.57 4.38
C LEU A 201 8.87 -5.78 5.89
N ALA A 202 7.84 -5.53 6.69
CA ALA A 202 7.88 -5.76 8.14
C ALA A 202 8.20 -7.22 8.49
N SER A 203 7.76 -8.17 7.66
CA SER A 203 8.05 -9.60 7.85
C SER A 203 9.51 -10.01 7.66
N GLY A 204 10.33 -9.15 7.03
CA GLY A 204 11.79 -9.26 6.99
C GLY A 204 12.51 -8.29 7.94
N GLY A 205 11.76 -7.49 8.71
CA GLY A 205 12.27 -6.43 9.58
C GLY A 205 12.70 -5.14 8.87
N TYR A 206 12.42 -5.01 7.58
CA TYR A 206 12.74 -3.80 6.82
C TYR A 206 11.92 -2.61 7.34
N PRO A 207 12.45 -1.37 7.25
CA PRO A 207 11.70 -0.18 7.64
C PRO A 207 10.50 0.06 6.70
N TRP A 208 9.47 0.73 7.22
CA TRP A 208 8.39 1.26 6.38
C TRP A 208 8.98 2.16 5.29
N THR A 209 8.60 1.89 4.05
CA THR A 209 9.18 2.49 2.86
C THR A 209 8.13 3.27 2.09
N VAL A 210 8.40 4.56 1.92
CA VAL A 210 7.53 5.50 1.20
C VAL A 210 8.03 5.66 -0.24
N ILE A 211 7.13 5.51 -1.20
CA ILE A 211 7.40 5.80 -2.62
C ILE A 211 7.19 7.32 -2.83
N PRO A 212 8.24 8.10 -3.18
CA PRO A 212 8.09 9.54 -3.38
C PRO A 212 7.24 9.85 -4.62
N VAL A 213 6.35 10.82 -4.52
CA VAL A 213 5.49 11.25 -5.65
C VAL A 213 6.32 11.88 -6.77
N GLU A 214 7.46 12.48 -6.43
CA GLU A 214 8.44 13.04 -7.35
C GLU A 214 9.05 11.97 -8.26
N ARG A 215 9.05 10.70 -7.82
CA ARG A 215 9.53 9.54 -8.58
C ARG A 215 8.37 8.69 -9.11
N ARG A 216 7.15 9.23 -9.16
CA ARG A 216 5.96 8.54 -9.66
C ARG A 216 6.17 7.98 -11.07
N ASP A 217 6.78 8.73 -11.97
CA ASP A 217 6.95 8.29 -13.37
C ASP A 217 7.92 7.10 -13.47
N GLU A 218 8.99 7.10 -12.69
CA GLU A 218 9.93 5.97 -12.59
C GLU A 218 9.23 4.73 -12.01
N PHE A 219 8.47 4.89 -10.93
CA PHE A 219 7.69 3.81 -10.32
C PHE A 219 6.67 3.21 -11.30
N MET A 220 5.93 4.06 -12.02
CA MET A 220 4.92 3.61 -12.99
C MET A 220 5.57 2.92 -14.20
N GLN A 221 6.69 3.43 -14.71
CA GLN A 221 7.44 2.78 -15.79
C GLN A 221 8.02 1.42 -15.37
N ALA A 222 8.47 1.30 -14.12
CA ALA A 222 8.94 0.03 -13.58
C ALA A 222 7.83 -1.02 -13.49
N LEU A 223 6.63 -0.63 -13.07
CA LEU A 223 5.45 -1.51 -13.06
C LEU A 223 4.98 -1.87 -14.48
N GLU A 224 5.04 -0.93 -15.42
CA GLU A 224 4.68 -1.16 -16.83
C GLU A 224 5.63 -2.21 -17.45
N LYS A 225 6.95 -2.08 -17.25
CA LYS A 225 7.93 -3.08 -17.70
C LYS A 225 7.67 -4.46 -17.09
N ALA A 226 7.36 -4.51 -15.80
CA ALA A 226 7.05 -5.77 -15.13
C ALA A 226 5.76 -6.41 -15.69
N SER A 227 4.74 -5.60 -15.98
CA SER A 227 3.43 -6.09 -16.46
C SER A 227 3.44 -6.48 -17.94
N VAL A 228 4.14 -5.72 -18.78
CA VAL A 228 4.11 -5.87 -20.25
C VAL A 228 5.27 -6.70 -20.76
N ASP A 229 6.48 -6.42 -20.26
CA ASP A 229 7.73 -7.04 -20.75
C ASP A 229 8.18 -8.20 -19.84
N GLN A 230 7.44 -8.49 -18.77
CA GLN A 230 7.75 -9.50 -17.75
C GLN A 230 9.10 -9.25 -17.04
N ASP A 231 9.58 -8.01 -17.05
CA ASP A 231 10.83 -7.61 -16.41
C ASP A 231 10.58 -6.94 -15.05
N ILE A 232 10.70 -7.73 -13.98
CA ILE A 232 10.54 -7.25 -12.60
C ILE A 232 11.77 -6.47 -12.09
N ALA A 233 12.91 -6.56 -12.76
CA ALA A 233 14.18 -6.03 -12.23
C ALA A 233 14.14 -4.52 -11.94
N PRO A 234 13.55 -3.66 -12.80
CA PRO A 234 13.44 -2.23 -12.52
C PRO A 234 12.63 -1.93 -11.26
N PHE A 235 11.52 -2.65 -11.05
CA PHE A 235 10.69 -2.46 -9.87
C PHE A 235 11.38 -2.95 -8.60
N ALA A 236 12.02 -4.12 -8.66
CA ALA A 236 12.81 -4.66 -7.55
C ALA A 236 13.96 -3.71 -7.16
N ALA A 237 14.70 -3.19 -8.13
CA ALA A 237 15.79 -2.24 -7.89
C ALA A 237 15.29 -0.90 -7.34
N PHE A 238 14.15 -0.40 -7.82
CA PHE A 238 13.53 0.82 -7.32
C PHE A 238 13.17 0.71 -5.84
N VAL A 239 12.43 -0.33 -5.46
CA VAL A 239 12.04 -0.57 -4.05
C VAL A 239 13.28 -0.89 -3.21
N GLY A 240 14.20 -1.71 -3.72
CA GLY A 240 15.45 -2.06 -3.03
C GLY A 240 16.32 -0.85 -2.71
N TYR A 241 16.39 0.13 -3.62
CA TYR A 241 17.04 1.42 -3.38
C TYR A 241 16.37 2.19 -2.23
N LEU A 242 15.04 2.32 -2.25
CA LEU A 242 14.31 3.06 -1.21
C LEU A 242 14.48 2.41 0.17
N VAL A 243 14.37 1.08 0.24
CA VAL A 243 14.61 0.32 1.48
C VAL A 243 16.04 0.51 1.98
N ASN A 244 17.04 0.42 1.09
CA ASN A 244 18.44 0.58 1.46
C ASN A 244 18.75 1.98 2.01
N GLU A 245 18.19 3.04 1.44
CA GLU A 245 18.35 4.39 1.99
C GLU A 245 17.59 4.55 3.32
N GLY A 246 16.40 3.97 3.45
CA GLY A 246 15.65 3.91 4.70
C GLY A 246 16.43 3.21 5.83
N MET A 247 17.09 2.09 5.53
CA MET A 247 17.97 1.37 6.47
C MET A 247 19.19 2.20 6.90
N LYS A 248 19.64 3.15 6.07
CA LYS A 248 20.71 4.10 6.41
C LYS A 248 20.19 5.35 7.14
N GLY A 249 18.89 5.41 7.46
CA GLY A 249 18.26 6.55 8.13
C GLY A 249 18.10 7.78 7.23
N LYS A 250 18.12 7.61 5.90
CA LYS A 250 17.96 8.71 4.95
C LYS A 250 16.53 8.76 4.42
N ALA A 251 15.84 9.86 4.67
CA ALA A 251 14.53 10.11 4.07
C ALA A 251 14.68 10.46 2.58
N VAL A 252 14.23 9.55 1.71
CA VAL A 252 14.15 9.82 0.25
C VAL A 252 12.90 10.60 -0.10
N ALA A 253 11.79 10.26 0.57
CA ALA A 253 10.52 10.95 0.47
C ALA A 253 10.51 12.12 1.47
N VAL A 254 10.21 13.33 1.00
CA VAL A 254 10.17 14.55 1.82
C VAL A 254 8.86 15.29 1.57
N LEU A 255 8.29 15.84 2.63
CA LEU A 255 7.13 16.70 2.53
C LEU A 255 7.49 18.01 1.81
N PRO A 256 6.55 18.59 1.05
CA PRO A 256 6.74 19.94 0.51
C PRO A 256 6.91 20.95 1.65
N ALA A 257 7.71 21.99 1.38
CA ALA A 257 7.94 23.10 2.30
C ALA A 257 6.75 24.07 2.37
#